data_AF-A0A5S5AZ84-F1
#
_entry.id   AF-A0A5S5AZ84-F1
#
_cell.length_a   1.000
_cell.length_b   1.000
_cell.length_c   1.000
_cell.angle_alpha   90.00
_cell.angle_beta   90.00
_cell.angle_gamma   90.00
#
_symmetry.space_group_name_H-M   'P 1'
#
loop_
_entity.id
_entity.type
_entity.pdbx_description
1 polymer ?
#
loop_
_entity_poly.entity_id
_entity_poly.type
_entity_poly.pdbx_seq_one_letter_code
_entity_poly.pdbx_strand_id
1 'polypeptide(L)'
;MLHFYKRLRETPLLLGYIIVELAVTFGLDGFWRLSIGLINLFLLLIWALIIRIMTADSSETVKINNPKLELCVGVVFLIYFYIIRTLLDFYRKYIFYDNRVAVFIESFLQNIFPGDSGYITNSIMNAGINTIVMTVPLLLIYKFMGYKYIKMGFRDRYWKLTFVLLGVSFLLNDLAYRIHHAIGFFEYEGFVVPFISFIIGLFISLPIELFFRGFLLPRLEVLVKNPLNALVISSIIFSVGYIPFWQIQQSYGLLRALLSVFSFGRQPTPTGLIWGYLYLRTRSVIPCIMWHAWALTFGRIFL
;
A
#
# COMPACT_ATOMS: atom_id res chain seq x y z
N MET A 1 -5.86 -26.17 4.22
CA MET A 1 -5.78 -26.17 2.73
C MET A 1 -7.14 -26.27 2.06
N LEU A 2 -7.99 -27.26 2.38
CA LEU A 2 -9.30 -27.48 1.72
C LEU A 2 -10.21 -26.22 1.66
N HIS A 3 -10.23 -25.43 2.75
CA HIS A 3 -11.01 -24.18 2.80
C HIS A 3 -10.54 -23.13 1.80
N PHE A 4 -9.22 -22.95 1.61
CA PHE A 4 -8.69 -21.96 0.67
C PHE A 4 -9.00 -22.37 -0.77
N TYR A 5 -8.85 -23.66 -1.09
CA TYR A 5 -9.22 -24.19 -2.40
C TYR A 5 -10.70 -23.97 -2.71
N LYS A 6 -11.59 -24.28 -1.75
CA LYS A 6 -13.04 -24.05 -1.90
C LYS A 6 -13.34 -22.56 -2.15
N ARG A 7 -12.76 -21.66 -1.35
CA ARG A 7 -12.92 -20.21 -1.51
C ARG A 7 -12.39 -19.69 -2.85
N LEU A 8 -11.27 -20.23 -3.32
CA LEU A 8 -10.69 -19.86 -4.61
C LEU A 8 -11.60 -20.26 -5.78
N ARG A 9 -12.20 -21.46 -5.70
CA ARG A 9 -13.19 -21.93 -6.68
C ARG A 9 -14.48 -21.11 -6.67
N GLU A 10 -14.91 -20.66 -5.49
CA GLU A 10 -16.04 -19.73 -5.31
C GLU A 10 -15.72 -18.29 -5.73
N THR A 11 -14.45 -17.98 -6.04
CA THR A 11 -13.97 -16.61 -6.34
C THR A 11 -13.19 -16.61 -7.66
N PRO A 12 -13.89 -16.71 -8.81
CA PRO A 12 -13.25 -16.85 -10.11
C PRO A 12 -12.34 -15.67 -10.47
N LEU A 13 -12.64 -14.44 -9.99
CA LEU A 13 -11.76 -13.29 -10.24
C LEU A 13 -10.42 -13.42 -9.54
N LEU A 14 -10.37 -13.94 -8.31
CA LEU A 14 -9.10 -14.11 -7.60
C LEU A 14 -8.24 -15.18 -8.27
N LEU A 15 -8.86 -16.30 -8.68
CA LEU A 15 -8.15 -17.34 -9.42
C LEU A 15 -7.64 -16.81 -10.78
N GLY A 16 -8.51 -16.15 -11.54
CA GLY A 16 -8.16 -15.56 -12.83
C GLY A 16 -7.05 -14.52 -12.68
N TYR A 17 -7.14 -13.67 -11.66
CA TYR A 17 -6.13 -12.67 -11.34
C TYR A 17 -4.77 -13.32 -11.06
N ILE A 18 -4.71 -14.36 -10.23
CA ILE A 18 -3.46 -15.08 -9.93
C ILE A 18 -2.84 -15.70 -11.20
N ILE A 19 -3.66 -16.33 -12.04
CA ILE A 19 -3.20 -16.94 -13.29
C ILE A 19 -2.65 -15.88 -14.25
N VAL A 20 -3.40 -14.80 -14.46
CA VAL A 20 -2.99 -13.69 -15.33
C VAL A 20 -1.71 -13.06 -14.80
N GLU A 21 -1.59 -12.86 -13.48
CA GLU A 21 -0.39 -12.25 -12.90
C GLU A 21 0.86 -13.09 -13.13
N LEU A 22 0.79 -14.41 -12.93
CA LEU A 22 1.92 -15.30 -13.21
C LEU A 22 2.26 -15.36 -14.70
N ALA A 23 1.25 -15.43 -15.57
CA ALA A 23 1.44 -15.46 -17.01
C ALA A 23 2.11 -14.17 -17.53
N VAL A 24 1.67 -13.02 -17.05
CA VAL A 24 2.24 -11.71 -17.42
C VAL A 24 3.63 -11.53 -16.82
N THR A 25 3.89 -11.97 -15.58
CA THR A 25 5.25 -11.99 -15.02
C THR A 25 6.20 -12.82 -15.88
N PHE A 26 5.76 -14.01 -16.32
CA PHE A 26 6.54 -14.84 -17.23
C PHE A 26 6.76 -14.16 -18.59
N GLY A 27 5.70 -13.60 -19.18
CA GLY A 27 5.77 -12.95 -20.49
C GLY A 27 6.66 -11.70 -20.51
N LEU A 28 6.70 -10.93 -19.42
CA LEU A 28 7.52 -9.72 -19.33
C LEU A 28 8.99 -10.01 -19.01
N ASP A 29 9.24 -10.96 -18.10
CA ASP A 29 10.55 -11.07 -17.43
C ASP A 29 11.12 -12.50 -17.39
N GLY A 30 10.47 -13.47 -18.04
CA GLY A 30 10.96 -14.84 -18.22
C GLY A 30 10.83 -15.75 -16.99
N PHE A 31 11.47 -16.93 -17.08
CA PHE A 31 11.37 -17.99 -16.06
C PHE A 31 11.86 -17.58 -14.68
N TRP A 32 12.97 -16.84 -14.60
CA TRP A 32 13.52 -16.38 -13.32
C TRP A 32 12.49 -15.59 -12.50
N ARG A 33 11.76 -14.70 -13.18
CA ARG A 33 10.75 -13.86 -12.52
C ARG A 33 9.45 -14.58 -12.29
N LEU A 34 9.11 -15.58 -13.09
CA LEU A 34 8.05 -16.53 -12.76
C LEU A 34 8.35 -17.26 -11.44
N SER A 35 9.59 -17.71 -11.22
CA SER A 35 10.00 -18.33 -9.95
C SER A 35 9.83 -17.37 -8.78
N ILE A 36 10.25 -16.11 -8.92
CA ILE A 36 9.99 -15.07 -7.90
C ILE A 36 8.49 -14.89 -7.67
N GLY A 37 7.68 -14.84 -8.73
CA GLY A 37 6.23 -14.72 -8.63
C GLY A 37 5.58 -15.88 -7.87
N LEU A 38 6.05 -17.12 -8.07
CA LEU A 38 5.59 -18.29 -7.32
C LEU A 38 5.98 -18.21 -5.84
N ILE A 39 7.18 -17.74 -5.53
CA ILE A 39 7.60 -17.52 -4.13
C ILE A 39 6.74 -16.43 -3.50
N ASN A 40 6.46 -15.34 -4.21
CA ASN A 40 5.59 -14.26 -3.74
C ASN A 40 4.15 -14.73 -3.50
N LEU A 41 3.63 -15.61 -4.36
CA LEU A 41 2.33 -16.25 -4.13
C LEU A 41 2.35 -17.15 -2.87
N PHE A 42 3.44 -17.88 -2.63
CA PHE A 42 3.59 -18.67 -1.41
C PHE A 42 3.66 -17.77 -0.15
N LEU A 43 4.42 -16.68 -0.20
CA LEU A 43 4.45 -15.69 0.88
C LEU A 43 3.08 -15.05 1.11
N LEU A 44 2.33 -14.76 0.04
CA LEU A 44 0.97 -14.23 0.13
C LEU A 44 0.05 -15.18 0.92
N LEU A 45 0.18 -16.50 0.69
CA LEU A 45 -0.57 -17.52 1.44
C LEU A 45 -0.17 -17.55 2.92
N ILE A 46 1.12 -17.43 3.24
CA ILE A 46 1.60 -17.35 4.63
C ILE A 46 1.02 -16.13 5.33
N TRP A 47 1.10 -14.95 4.70
CA TRP A 47 0.53 -13.73 5.26
C TRP A 47 -0.98 -13.83 5.47
N ALA A 48 -1.70 -14.37 4.48
CA ALA A 48 -3.14 -14.58 4.59
C ALA A 48 -3.51 -15.55 5.71
N LEU A 49 -2.67 -16.56 5.97
CA LEU A 49 -2.85 -17.51 7.07
C LEU A 49 -2.64 -16.84 8.43
N ILE A 50 -1.55 -16.08 8.61
CA ILE A 50 -1.27 -15.33 9.85
C ILE A 50 -2.45 -14.41 10.18
N ILE A 51 -2.85 -13.58 9.20
CA ILE A 51 -3.99 -12.65 9.35
C ILE A 51 -5.24 -13.43 9.74
N ARG A 52 -5.55 -14.54 9.05
CA ARG A 52 -6.74 -15.34 9.31
C ARG A 52 -6.78 -15.91 10.72
N ILE A 53 -5.67 -16.47 11.19
CA ILE A 53 -5.59 -17.10 12.52
C ILE A 53 -5.81 -16.04 13.60
N MET A 54 -5.17 -14.88 13.46
CA MET A 54 -5.25 -13.79 14.44
C MET A 54 -6.55 -12.95 14.35
N THR A 55 -7.43 -13.26 13.39
CA THR A 55 -8.72 -12.57 13.18
C THR A 55 -9.86 -13.57 13.02
N ALA A 56 -9.76 -14.75 13.64
CA ALA A 56 -10.78 -15.80 13.53
C ALA A 56 -12.18 -15.29 13.97
N ASP A 57 -12.21 -14.43 14.98
CA ASP A 57 -13.44 -13.92 15.59
C ASP A 57 -14.02 -12.66 14.91
N SER A 58 -13.41 -12.19 13.82
CA SER A 58 -13.92 -11.00 13.15
C SER A 58 -15.06 -11.33 12.19
N SER A 59 -16.25 -10.80 12.51
CA SER A 59 -17.48 -10.96 11.70
C SER A 59 -18.07 -9.62 11.28
N GLU A 60 -17.39 -8.51 11.56
CA GLU A 60 -17.97 -7.19 11.37
C GLU A 60 -18.00 -6.77 9.90
N THR A 61 -19.16 -6.27 9.47
CA THR A 61 -19.39 -5.66 8.16
C THR A 61 -19.57 -4.16 8.28
N VAL A 62 -19.04 -3.39 7.34
CA VAL A 62 -19.25 -1.93 7.30
C VAL A 62 -20.62 -1.65 6.67
N LYS A 63 -21.50 -0.97 7.41
CA LYS A 63 -22.79 -0.53 6.88
C LYS A 63 -22.59 0.69 5.97
N ILE A 64 -22.91 0.54 4.69
CA ILE A 64 -22.87 1.58 3.67
C ILE A 64 -24.28 2.14 3.45
N ASN A 65 -24.42 3.47 3.44
CA ASN A 65 -25.72 4.12 3.37
C ASN A 65 -26.26 4.14 1.92
N ASN A 66 -25.46 4.61 0.96
CA ASN A 66 -25.85 4.69 -0.44
C ASN A 66 -24.71 4.19 -1.35
N PRO A 67 -24.58 2.87 -1.54
CA PRO A 67 -23.38 2.28 -2.15
C PRO A 67 -23.11 2.77 -3.58
N LYS A 68 -24.14 3.07 -4.38
CA LYS A 68 -23.98 3.55 -5.76
C LYS A 68 -23.47 4.99 -5.79
N LEU A 69 -24.15 5.90 -5.09
CA LEU A 69 -23.75 7.31 -5.04
C LEU A 69 -22.36 7.47 -4.44
N GLU A 70 -22.09 6.75 -3.35
CA GLU A 70 -20.79 6.81 -2.68
C GLU A 70 -19.66 6.24 -3.54
N LEU A 71 -19.92 5.19 -4.34
CA LEU A 71 -18.95 4.72 -5.32
C LEU A 71 -18.72 5.76 -6.42
N CYS A 72 -19.77 6.43 -6.93
CA CYS A 72 -19.59 7.51 -7.92
C CYS A 72 -18.69 8.63 -7.38
N VAL A 73 -18.92 9.07 -6.13
CA VAL A 73 -18.03 10.03 -5.45
C VAL A 73 -16.62 9.45 -5.30
N GLY A 74 -16.50 8.17 -4.96
CA GLY A 74 -15.22 7.46 -4.90
C GLY A 74 -14.46 7.45 -6.22
N VAL A 75 -15.15 7.28 -7.35
CA VAL A 75 -14.53 7.31 -8.69
C VAL A 75 -14.08 8.72 -9.05
N VAL A 76 -14.90 9.75 -8.76
CA VAL A 76 -14.47 11.15 -8.95
C VAL A 76 -13.24 11.46 -8.09
N PHE A 77 -13.25 11.03 -6.84
CA PHE A 77 -12.11 11.21 -5.94
C PHE A 77 -10.88 10.39 -6.37
N LEU A 78 -11.06 9.20 -6.95
CA LEU A 78 -9.99 8.40 -7.53
C LEU A 78 -9.27 9.15 -8.65
N ILE A 79 -10.03 9.77 -9.56
CA ILE A 79 -9.49 10.57 -10.66
C ILE A 79 -8.71 11.77 -10.08
N TYR A 80 -9.32 12.49 -9.14
CA TYR A 80 -8.63 13.57 -8.41
C TYR A 80 -7.34 13.08 -7.74
N PHE A 81 -7.39 11.94 -7.05
CA PHE A 81 -6.26 11.35 -6.35
C PHE A 81 -5.09 11.07 -7.31
N TYR A 82 -5.36 10.50 -8.49
CA TYR A 82 -4.33 10.24 -9.49
C TYR A 82 -3.79 11.49 -10.16
N ILE A 83 -4.65 12.48 -10.44
CA ILE A 83 -4.20 13.78 -10.99
C ILE A 83 -3.26 14.44 -10.00
N ILE A 84 -3.68 14.61 -8.74
CA ILE A 84 -2.86 15.23 -7.70
C ILE A 84 -1.56 14.47 -7.49
N ARG A 85 -1.61 13.13 -7.40
CA ARG A 85 -0.38 12.33 -7.24
C ARG A 85 0.59 12.56 -8.41
N THR A 86 0.09 12.52 -9.63
CA THR A 86 0.91 12.75 -10.84
C THR A 86 1.51 14.16 -10.82
N LEU A 87 0.71 15.18 -10.50
CA LEU A 87 1.22 16.56 -10.37
C LEU A 87 2.29 16.66 -9.29
N LEU A 88 2.07 16.08 -8.10
CA LEU A 88 3.06 16.08 -7.03
C LEU A 88 4.36 15.37 -7.44
N ASP A 89 4.28 14.27 -8.17
CA ASP A 89 5.46 13.55 -8.69
C ASP A 89 6.23 14.39 -9.72
N PHE A 90 5.55 15.18 -10.55
CA PHE A 90 6.18 16.12 -11.48
C PHE A 90 6.82 17.33 -10.78
N TYR A 91 6.11 17.94 -9.81
CA TYR A 91 6.52 19.20 -9.17
C TYR A 91 7.39 19.01 -7.93
N ARG A 92 7.68 17.76 -7.52
CA ARG A 92 8.48 17.41 -6.33
C ARG A 92 9.81 18.15 -6.24
N LYS A 93 10.42 18.50 -7.38
CA LYS A 93 11.71 19.21 -7.43
C LYS A 93 11.63 20.73 -7.25
N TYR A 94 10.47 21.36 -7.43
CA TYR A 94 10.38 22.82 -7.60
C TYR A 94 9.71 23.58 -6.44
N ILE A 95 8.90 22.90 -5.61
CA ILE A 95 8.04 23.60 -4.63
C ILE A 95 8.80 24.05 -3.37
N PHE A 96 9.93 23.44 -3.02
CA PHE A 96 10.43 23.47 -1.63
C PHE A 96 11.70 24.26 -1.37
N TYR A 97 12.43 24.70 -2.40
CA TYR A 97 13.74 25.34 -2.19
C TYR A 97 13.67 26.76 -1.60
N ASP A 98 12.53 27.47 -1.68
CA ASP A 98 12.40 28.87 -1.22
C ASP A 98 11.39 29.09 -0.06
N ASN A 99 10.90 28.04 0.60
CA ASN A 99 9.91 28.18 1.67
C ASN A 99 10.56 28.37 3.05
N ARG A 100 10.20 29.43 3.79
CA ARG A 100 10.66 29.69 5.18
C ARG A 100 10.43 28.51 6.13
N VAL A 101 9.36 27.74 5.94
CA VAL A 101 9.08 26.52 6.71
C VAL A 101 10.09 25.43 6.42
N ALA A 102 10.47 25.25 5.14
CA ALA A 102 11.49 24.28 4.75
C ALA A 102 12.84 24.66 5.35
N VAL A 103 13.24 25.94 5.25
CA VAL A 103 14.48 26.45 5.85
C VAL A 103 14.50 26.24 7.37
N PHE A 104 13.39 26.49 8.07
CA PHE A 104 13.30 26.26 9.52
C PHE A 104 13.48 24.77 9.88
N ILE A 105 12.76 23.88 9.18
CA ILE A 105 12.86 22.43 9.41
C ILE A 105 14.28 21.94 9.11
N GLU A 106 14.89 22.43 8.03
CA GLU A 106 16.25 22.08 7.66
C GLU A 106 17.26 22.52 8.72
N SER A 107 17.20 23.77 9.18
CA SER A 107 18.06 24.27 10.26
C SER A 107 17.90 23.48 11.56
N PHE A 108 16.67 23.07 11.90
CA PHE A 108 16.41 22.21 13.05
C PHE A 108 17.06 20.83 12.86
N LEU A 109 16.86 20.21 11.69
CA LEU A 109 17.39 18.88 11.40
C LEU A 109 18.90 18.85 11.19
N GLN A 110 19.54 19.93 10.72
CA GLN A 110 21.00 20.03 10.60
C GLN A 110 21.70 19.80 11.94
N ASN A 111 21.09 20.23 13.05
CA ASN A 111 21.64 20.02 14.39
C ASN A 111 21.54 18.56 14.88
N ILE A 112 20.66 17.75 14.27
CA ILE A 112 20.38 16.37 14.69
C ILE A 112 20.99 15.36 13.69
N PHE A 113 20.97 15.69 12.40
CA PHE A 113 21.39 14.87 11.26
C PHE A 113 22.32 15.67 10.33
N PRO A 114 23.57 15.94 10.75
CA PRO A 114 24.53 16.62 9.90
C PRO A 114 24.81 15.76 8.66
N GLY A 115 24.51 16.29 7.47
CA GLY A 115 24.73 15.63 6.17
C GLY A 115 23.44 15.21 5.44
N ASP A 116 22.38 14.82 6.15
CA ASP A 116 21.14 14.30 5.56
C ASP A 116 19.92 15.23 5.73
N SER A 117 20.09 16.34 6.45
CA SER A 117 19.03 17.28 6.81
C SER A 117 18.21 17.79 5.62
N GLY A 118 18.84 18.08 4.48
CA GLY A 118 18.15 18.56 3.28
C GLY A 118 17.23 17.50 2.67
N TYR A 119 17.70 16.24 2.60
CA TYR A 119 16.90 15.12 2.10
C TYR A 119 15.71 14.83 3.03
N ILE A 120 15.95 14.79 4.34
CA ILE A 120 14.91 14.51 5.33
C ILE A 120 13.86 15.62 5.35
N THR A 121 14.29 16.90 5.33
CA THR A 121 13.39 18.07 5.23
C THR A 121 12.48 17.95 4.01
N ASN A 122 13.06 17.73 2.84
CA ASN A 122 12.32 17.59 1.59
C ASN A 122 11.32 16.43 1.67
N SER A 123 11.71 15.31 2.28
CA SER A 123 10.83 14.14 2.43
C SER A 123 9.66 14.39 3.38
N ILE A 124 9.90 15.04 4.53
CA ILE A 124 8.86 15.44 5.49
C ILE A 124 7.88 16.42 4.84
N MET A 125 8.38 17.46 4.18
CA MET A 125 7.55 18.47 3.53
C MET A 125 6.69 17.86 2.43
N ASN A 126 7.27 17.00 1.59
CA ASN A 126 6.55 16.29 0.54
C ASN A 126 5.45 15.39 1.12
N ALA A 127 5.78 14.58 2.15
CA ALA A 127 4.81 13.72 2.79
C ALA A 127 3.68 14.51 3.46
N GLY A 128 4.00 15.63 4.13
CA GLY A 128 3.03 16.51 4.77
C GLY A 128 2.05 17.12 3.76
N ILE A 129 2.55 17.74 2.69
CA ILE A 129 1.69 18.32 1.65
C ILE A 129 0.83 17.25 0.98
N ASN A 130 1.43 16.11 0.59
CA ASN A 130 0.69 15.00 -0.01
C ASN A 130 -0.43 14.52 0.92
N THR A 131 -0.12 14.34 2.20
CA THR A 131 -1.10 13.95 3.22
C THR A 131 -2.23 14.95 3.32
N ILE A 132 -1.95 16.26 3.37
CA ILE A 132 -2.98 17.29 3.50
C ILE A 132 -3.88 17.30 2.26
N VAL A 133 -3.29 17.40 1.07
CA VAL A 133 -4.03 17.55 -0.19
C VAL A 133 -4.88 16.30 -0.47
N MET A 134 -4.43 15.10 -0.08
CA MET A 134 -5.20 13.87 -0.29
C MET A 134 -6.16 13.56 0.87
N THR A 135 -5.75 13.75 2.13
CA THR A 135 -6.55 13.33 3.29
C THR A 135 -7.69 14.30 3.59
N VAL A 136 -7.47 15.61 3.48
CA VAL A 136 -8.51 16.61 3.84
C VAL A 136 -9.76 16.46 2.99
N PRO A 137 -9.70 16.38 1.63
CA PRO A 137 -10.91 16.21 0.84
C PRO A 137 -11.60 14.87 1.10
N LEU A 138 -10.84 13.80 1.38
CA LEU A 138 -11.40 12.51 1.74
C LEU A 138 -12.15 12.56 3.09
N LEU A 139 -11.60 13.23 4.10
CA LEU A 139 -12.28 13.44 5.38
C LEU A 139 -13.54 14.30 5.22
N LEU A 140 -13.53 15.29 4.34
CA LEU A 140 -14.72 16.07 4.00
C LEU A 140 -15.80 15.18 3.35
N ILE A 141 -15.42 14.31 2.41
CA ILE A 141 -16.34 13.33 1.80
C ILE A 141 -16.99 12.47 2.89
N TYR A 142 -16.20 11.89 3.80
CA TYR A 142 -16.75 11.10 4.90
C TYR A 142 -17.69 11.90 5.80
N LYS A 143 -17.33 13.14 6.13
CA LYS A 143 -18.15 14.05 6.95
C LYS A 143 -19.50 14.32 6.28
N PHE A 144 -19.50 14.68 5.00
CA PHE A 144 -20.73 14.95 4.25
C PHE A 144 -21.62 13.72 4.07
N MET A 145 -21.03 12.53 4.05
CA MET A 145 -21.78 11.25 4.02
C MET A 145 -22.25 10.77 5.39
N GLY A 146 -21.94 11.50 6.47
CA GLY A 146 -22.37 11.16 7.84
C GLY A 146 -21.59 9.99 8.47
N TYR A 147 -20.37 9.72 8.01
CA TYR A 147 -19.53 8.68 8.59
C TYR A 147 -18.71 9.21 9.78
N LYS A 148 -18.74 8.44 10.88
CA LYS A 148 -17.85 8.66 12.05
C LYS A 148 -16.51 7.94 11.83
N TYR A 149 -15.46 8.35 12.56
CA TYR A 149 -14.11 7.79 12.45
C TYR A 149 -14.06 6.24 12.52
N ILE A 150 -14.88 5.63 13.39
CA ILE A 150 -14.97 4.16 13.51
C ILE A 150 -15.42 3.50 12.19
N LYS A 151 -16.34 4.14 11.46
CA LYS A 151 -16.83 3.65 10.16
C LYS A 151 -15.83 3.89 9.01
N MET A 152 -14.85 4.78 9.22
CA MET A 152 -13.72 4.95 8.30
C MET A 152 -12.66 3.86 8.48
N GLY A 153 -12.79 3.04 9.54
CA GLY A 153 -11.87 1.96 9.88
C GLY A 153 -10.79 2.32 10.89
N PHE A 154 -10.87 3.47 11.59
CA PHE A 154 -9.95 3.76 12.68
C PHE A 154 -10.34 2.96 13.93
N ARG A 155 -9.78 1.74 14.05
CA ARG A 155 -10.07 0.78 15.12
C ARG A 155 -8.78 0.21 15.69
N ASP A 156 -8.66 0.25 17.01
CA ASP A 156 -7.47 -0.09 17.79
C ASP A 156 -7.41 -1.56 18.25
N ARG A 157 -8.40 -2.40 17.92
CA ARG A 157 -8.45 -3.80 18.39
C ARG A 157 -7.29 -4.70 17.91
N TYR A 158 -6.57 -4.34 16.85
CA TYR A 158 -5.67 -5.26 16.13
C TYR A 158 -4.17 -4.98 16.31
N TRP A 159 -3.75 -4.26 17.36
CA TRP A 159 -2.34 -3.96 17.62
C TRP A 159 -1.43 -5.20 17.67
N LYS A 160 -1.88 -6.28 18.30
CA LYS A 160 -1.11 -7.54 18.36
C LYS A 160 -0.81 -8.09 16.96
N LEU A 161 -1.79 -8.10 16.07
CA LEU A 161 -1.59 -8.50 14.67
C LEU A 161 -0.64 -7.54 13.97
N THR A 162 -0.80 -6.23 14.16
CA THR A 162 0.11 -5.23 13.59
C THR A 162 1.56 -5.53 13.97
N PHE A 163 1.87 -5.68 15.26
CA PHE A 163 3.24 -5.95 15.71
C PHE A 163 3.79 -7.26 15.17
N VAL A 164 2.96 -8.31 15.04
CA VAL A 164 3.39 -9.57 14.40
C VAL A 164 3.73 -9.35 12.93
N LEU A 165 2.90 -8.63 12.17
CA LEU A 165 3.17 -8.36 10.75
C LEU A 165 4.45 -7.53 10.57
N LEU A 166 4.64 -6.49 11.39
CA LEU A 166 5.85 -5.67 11.38
C LEU A 166 7.09 -6.50 11.74
N GLY A 167 7.03 -7.27 12.83
CA GLY A 167 8.15 -8.09 13.31
C GLY A 167 8.55 -9.18 12.31
N VAL A 168 7.59 -9.91 11.74
CA VAL A 168 7.90 -10.93 10.72
C VAL A 168 8.45 -10.28 9.44
N SER A 169 7.93 -9.12 9.03
CA SER A 169 8.47 -8.39 7.87
C SER A 169 9.90 -7.91 8.11
N PHE A 170 10.20 -7.44 9.32
CA PHE A 170 11.55 -7.09 9.73
C PHE A 170 12.51 -8.28 9.62
N LEU A 171 12.13 -9.44 10.16
CA LEU A 171 12.95 -10.64 10.13
C LEU A 171 13.20 -11.14 8.69
N LEU A 172 12.18 -11.06 7.83
CA LEU A 172 12.34 -11.40 6.42
C LEU A 172 13.29 -10.44 5.71
N ASN A 173 13.23 -9.14 6.03
CA ASN A 173 14.15 -8.17 5.46
C ASN A 173 15.59 -8.36 5.97
N ASP A 174 15.78 -8.60 7.27
CA ASP A 174 17.11 -8.89 7.84
C ASP A 174 17.72 -10.15 7.20
N LEU A 175 16.91 -11.20 7.01
CA LEU A 175 17.35 -12.41 6.32
C LEU A 175 17.76 -12.11 4.87
N ALA A 176 16.93 -11.37 4.13
CA ALA A 176 17.24 -10.98 2.75
C ALA A 176 18.51 -10.12 2.70
N TYR A 177 18.66 -9.16 3.62
CA TYR A 177 19.82 -8.31 3.74
C TYR A 177 21.09 -9.12 4.03
N ARG A 178 21.06 -10.05 4.99
CA ARG A 178 22.21 -10.93 5.30
C ARG A 178 22.63 -11.76 4.10
N ILE A 179 21.67 -12.28 3.32
CA ILE A 179 21.95 -13.00 2.08
C ILE A 179 22.65 -12.07 1.08
N HIS A 180 22.15 -10.84 0.89
CA HIS A 180 22.77 -9.88 -0.03
C HIS A 180 24.15 -9.38 0.45
N HIS A 181 24.32 -9.17 1.75
CA HIS A 181 25.58 -8.73 2.34
C HIS A 181 26.64 -9.83 2.34
N ALA A 182 26.25 -11.10 2.53
CA ALA A 182 27.15 -12.24 2.33
C ALA A 182 27.70 -12.34 0.89
N ILE A 183 27.02 -11.71 -0.08
CA ILE A 183 27.43 -11.62 -1.49
C ILE A 183 28.14 -10.27 -1.77
N GLY A 184 28.38 -9.45 -0.75
CA GLY A 184 29.24 -8.25 -0.81
C GLY A 184 28.56 -6.95 -1.25
N PHE A 185 27.23 -6.82 -1.14
CA PHE A 185 26.51 -5.73 -1.82
C PHE A 185 26.08 -4.50 -0.99
N PHE A 186 26.17 -4.49 0.35
CA PHE A 186 25.62 -3.36 1.14
C PHE A 186 26.38 -3.04 2.43
N GLU A 187 26.58 -1.76 2.72
CA GLU A 187 26.95 -1.22 4.04
C GLU A 187 25.66 -0.86 4.81
N TYR A 188 25.67 -1.05 6.14
CA TYR A 188 24.51 -0.81 6.99
C TYR A 188 24.47 0.66 7.44
N GLU A 189 23.51 1.44 6.93
CA GLU A 189 23.22 2.77 7.49
C GLU A 189 22.53 2.62 8.86
N GLY A 190 22.88 3.49 9.82
CA GLY A 190 22.35 3.42 11.19
C GLY A 190 20.81 3.47 11.27
N PHE A 191 20.25 2.89 12.34
CA PHE A 191 18.79 2.69 12.52
C PHE A 191 17.93 3.97 12.50
N VAL A 192 18.52 5.14 12.71
CA VAL A 192 17.77 6.40 12.88
C VAL A 192 17.11 6.87 11.58
N VAL A 193 17.82 6.80 10.45
CA VAL A 193 17.28 7.22 9.13
C VAL A 193 16.10 6.34 8.70
N PRO A 194 16.18 4.99 8.80
CA PRO A 194 15.01 4.12 8.61
C PRO A 194 13.84 4.45 9.54
N PHE A 195 14.09 4.75 10.82
CA PHE A 195 12.99 5.11 11.71
C PHE A 195 12.27 6.38 11.27
N ILE A 196 13.01 7.42 10.88
CA ILE A 196 12.43 8.67 10.36
C ILE A 196 11.66 8.42 9.06
N SER A 197 12.23 7.66 8.13
CA SER A 197 11.56 7.25 6.90
C SER A 197 10.27 6.49 7.17
N PHE A 198 10.17 5.71 8.24
CA PHE A 198 8.93 5.02 8.64
C PHE A 198 7.87 6.01 9.11
N ILE A 199 8.24 6.99 9.93
CA ILE A 199 7.32 8.07 10.33
C ILE A 199 6.81 8.83 9.10
N ILE A 200 7.68 9.21 8.18
CA ILE A 200 7.31 9.83 6.89
C ILE A 200 6.39 8.90 6.08
N GLY A 201 6.70 7.60 6.07
CA GLY A 201 5.91 6.56 5.42
C GLY A 201 4.48 6.45 5.98
N LEU A 202 4.26 6.70 7.27
CA LEU A 202 2.92 6.73 7.86
C LEU A 202 2.06 7.84 7.26
N PHE A 203 2.64 9.03 7.07
CA PHE A 203 1.95 10.16 6.43
C PHE A 203 1.59 9.83 4.98
N ILE A 204 2.50 9.25 4.21
CA ILE A 204 2.24 8.84 2.82
C ILE A 204 1.17 7.73 2.75
N SER A 205 1.24 6.75 3.65
CA SER A 205 0.35 5.58 3.65
C SER A 205 -1.06 5.91 4.14
N LEU A 206 -1.22 6.90 5.01
CA LEU A 206 -2.51 7.30 5.58
C LEU A 206 -3.59 7.60 4.52
N PRO A 207 -3.43 8.58 3.60
CA PRO A 207 -4.45 8.89 2.61
C PRO A 207 -4.72 7.71 1.67
N ILE A 208 -3.67 6.96 1.33
CA ILE A 208 -3.76 5.79 0.44
C ILE A 208 -4.64 4.72 1.09
N GLU A 209 -4.31 4.26 2.29
CA GLU A 209 -5.05 3.19 2.96
C GLU A 209 -6.45 3.64 3.37
N LEU A 210 -6.59 4.90 3.82
CA LEU A 210 -7.89 5.45 4.17
C LEU A 210 -8.84 5.50 2.95
N PHE A 211 -8.32 5.79 1.76
CA PHE A 211 -9.10 5.78 0.54
C PHE A 211 -9.35 4.36 0.02
N PHE A 212 -8.31 3.60 -0.29
CA PHE A 212 -8.48 2.30 -0.94
C PHE A 212 -9.16 1.27 -0.03
N ARG A 213 -8.78 1.23 1.27
CA ARG A 213 -9.26 0.22 2.22
C ARG A 213 -10.43 0.77 3.03
N GLY A 214 -10.30 1.96 3.59
CA GLY A 214 -11.37 2.59 4.37
C GLY A 214 -12.59 2.96 3.53
N PHE A 215 -12.38 3.50 2.32
CA PHE A 215 -13.46 4.05 1.49
C PHE A 215 -13.89 3.09 0.38
N LEU A 216 -13.01 2.84 -0.60
CA LEU A 216 -13.36 2.19 -1.86
C LEU A 216 -13.78 0.73 -1.67
N LEU A 217 -12.98 -0.07 -0.94
CA LEU A 217 -13.19 -1.50 -0.80
C LEU A 217 -14.58 -1.87 -0.20
N PRO A 218 -15.04 -1.33 0.95
CA PRO A 218 -16.37 -1.60 1.49
C PRO A 218 -17.53 -1.35 0.50
N ARG A 219 -17.40 -0.35 -0.36
CA ARG A 219 -18.43 0.02 -1.34
C ARG A 219 -18.45 -0.97 -2.51
N LEU A 220 -17.27 -1.39 -2.96
CA LEU A 220 -17.13 -2.48 -3.93
C LEU A 220 -17.69 -3.80 -3.38
N GLU A 221 -17.47 -4.12 -2.10
CA GLU A 221 -18.01 -5.33 -1.48
C GLU A 221 -19.54 -5.41 -1.58
N VAL A 222 -20.22 -4.30 -1.27
CA VAL A 222 -21.69 -4.22 -1.34
C VAL A 222 -22.20 -4.37 -2.77
N LEU A 223 -21.52 -3.74 -3.74
CA LEU A 223 -21.95 -3.76 -5.14
C LEU A 223 -21.69 -5.10 -5.83
N VAL A 224 -20.51 -5.67 -5.61
CA VAL A 224 -20.08 -6.94 -6.21
C VAL A 224 -20.71 -8.14 -5.49
N LYS A 225 -21.16 -7.96 -4.25
CA LYS A 225 -21.73 -9.03 -3.38
C LYS A 225 -20.77 -10.20 -3.14
N ASN A 226 -19.49 -10.00 -3.39
CA ASN A 226 -18.43 -10.96 -3.10
C ASN A 226 -17.17 -10.19 -2.65
N PRO A 227 -16.74 -10.36 -1.39
CA PRO A 227 -15.67 -9.54 -0.82
C PRO A 227 -14.30 -9.81 -1.43
N LEU A 228 -14.04 -11.05 -1.87
CA LEU A 228 -12.77 -11.39 -2.51
C LEU A 228 -12.71 -10.87 -3.95
N ASN A 229 -13.83 -10.87 -4.68
CA ASN A 229 -13.90 -10.20 -5.98
C ASN A 229 -13.72 -8.68 -5.84
N ALA A 230 -14.35 -8.06 -4.83
CA ALA A 230 -14.17 -6.65 -4.54
C ALA A 230 -12.72 -6.31 -4.16
N LEU A 231 -12.05 -7.20 -3.41
CA LEU A 231 -10.63 -7.09 -3.09
C LEU A 231 -9.75 -7.08 -4.35
N VAL A 232 -9.99 -8.01 -5.28
CA VAL A 232 -9.24 -8.08 -6.55
C VAL A 232 -9.42 -6.80 -7.34
N ILE A 233 -10.66 -6.32 -7.50
CA ILE A 233 -10.96 -5.07 -8.21
C ILE A 233 -10.26 -3.88 -7.53
N SER A 234 -10.37 -3.77 -6.21
CA SER A 234 -9.69 -2.71 -5.45
C SER A 234 -8.17 -2.77 -5.60
N SER A 235 -7.58 -3.96 -5.65
CA SER A 235 -6.13 -4.17 -5.81
C SER A 235 -5.64 -3.81 -7.22
N ILE A 236 -6.44 -4.11 -8.26
CA ILE A 236 -6.17 -3.68 -9.63
C ILE A 236 -6.19 -2.15 -9.70
N ILE A 237 -7.24 -1.51 -9.19
CA ILE A 237 -7.36 -0.05 -9.18
C ILE A 237 -6.16 0.55 -8.41
N PHE A 238 -5.84 0.04 -7.23
CA PHE A 238 -4.66 0.47 -6.48
C PHE A 238 -3.37 0.41 -7.33
N SER A 239 -3.15 -0.70 -8.03
CA SER A 239 -1.97 -0.92 -8.88
C SER A 239 -1.94 -0.01 -10.12
N VAL A 240 -3.08 0.28 -10.73
CA VAL A 240 -3.20 1.26 -11.84
C VAL A 240 -2.69 2.63 -11.42
N GLY A 241 -2.84 3.01 -10.15
CA GLY A 241 -2.32 4.27 -9.60
C GLY A 241 -0.80 4.43 -9.66
N TYR A 242 -0.06 3.35 -9.97
CA TYR A 242 1.39 3.37 -10.11
C TYR A 242 1.86 3.48 -11.58
N ILE A 243 0.95 3.46 -12.56
CA ILE A 243 1.29 3.63 -13.97
C ILE A 243 2.07 4.94 -14.22
N PRO A 244 1.64 6.12 -13.72
CA PRO A 244 2.40 7.35 -13.93
C PRO A 244 3.81 7.26 -13.35
N PHE A 245 3.96 6.67 -12.16
CA PHE A 245 5.26 6.44 -11.54
C PHE A 245 6.16 5.56 -12.41
N TRP A 246 5.65 4.45 -12.95
CA TRP A 246 6.44 3.57 -13.83
C TRP A 246 6.83 4.26 -15.15
N GLN A 247 5.96 5.10 -15.71
CA GLN A 247 6.28 5.82 -16.93
C GLN A 247 7.30 6.95 -16.69
N ILE A 248 7.11 7.74 -15.64
CA ILE A 248 7.90 8.95 -15.37
C ILE A 248 9.24 8.60 -14.71
N GLN A 249 9.22 7.76 -13.68
CA GLN A 249 10.40 7.48 -12.84
C GLN A 249 11.18 6.25 -13.30
N GLN A 250 10.52 5.29 -13.95
CA GLN A 250 11.16 4.04 -14.41
C GLN A 250 11.28 3.96 -15.95
N SER A 251 10.81 4.98 -16.66
CA SER A 251 10.85 5.07 -18.13
C SER A 251 10.21 3.86 -18.84
N TYR A 252 9.18 3.26 -18.26
CA TYR A 252 8.47 2.17 -18.90
C TYR A 252 7.59 2.70 -20.04
N GLY A 253 7.61 2.01 -21.19
CA GLY A 253 6.59 2.21 -22.21
C GLY A 253 5.19 1.90 -21.66
N LEU A 254 4.16 2.58 -22.19
CA LEU A 254 2.78 2.48 -21.68
C LEU A 254 2.28 1.03 -21.61
N LEU A 255 2.53 0.22 -22.64
CA LEU A 255 2.14 -1.19 -22.65
C LEU A 255 2.80 -1.98 -21.50
N ARG A 256 4.09 -1.78 -21.26
CA ARG A 256 4.82 -2.44 -20.16
C ARG A 256 4.29 -1.97 -18.80
N ALA A 257 3.96 -0.69 -18.65
CA ALA A 257 3.36 -0.16 -17.43
C ALA A 257 1.97 -0.76 -17.18
N LEU A 258 1.12 -0.87 -18.21
CA LEU A 258 -0.19 -1.52 -18.12
C LEU A 258 -0.08 -2.99 -17.76
N LEU A 259 0.83 -3.74 -18.39
CA LEU A 259 1.05 -5.14 -18.06
C LEU A 259 1.65 -5.31 -16.65
N SER A 260 2.43 -4.33 -16.16
CA SER A 260 2.98 -4.37 -14.80
C SER A 260 1.90 -4.28 -13.70
N VAL A 261 0.68 -3.82 -14.02
CA VAL A 261 -0.50 -3.89 -13.13
C VAL A 261 -0.91 -5.33 -12.83
N PHE A 262 -0.47 -6.29 -13.65
CA PHE A 262 -0.75 -7.70 -13.48
C PHE A 262 0.56 -8.49 -13.37
N SER A 263 1.54 -8.06 -12.58
CA SER A 263 2.80 -8.81 -12.43
C SER A 263 3.10 -9.12 -10.97
N PHE A 264 3.08 -10.41 -10.60
CA PHE A 264 3.47 -10.89 -9.26
C PHE A 264 4.96 -10.69 -8.96
N GLY A 265 5.80 -10.65 -10.00
CA GLY A 265 7.25 -10.47 -9.87
C GLY A 265 7.70 -9.02 -9.67
N ARG A 266 6.76 -8.06 -9.63
CA ARG A 266 7.03 -6.63 -9.43
C ARG A 266 6.07 -6.06 -8.39
N GLN A 267 6.58 -5.20 -7.51
CA GLN A 267 5.73 -4.43 -6.60
C GLN A 267 5.05 -3.29 -7.38
N PRO A 268 3.80 -2.92 -7.05
CA PRO A 268 3.08 -3.15 -5.79
C PRO A 268 1.98 -4.23 -5.83
N THR A 269 1.91 -5.05 -6.88
CA THR A 269 0.76 -5.90 -7.19
C THR A 269 0.39 -6.93 -6.11
N PRO A 270 1.32 -7.67 -5.45
CA PRO A 270 0.94 -8.55 -4.36
C PRO A 270 0.62 -7.81 -3.05
N THR A 271 1.09 -6.57 -2.87
CA THR A 271 0.83 -5.81 -1.64
C THR A 271 -0.60 -5.25 -1.61
N GLY A 272 -1.14 -4.88 -2.77
CA GLY A 272 -2.53 -4.48 -2.94
C GLY A 272 -3.52 -5.48 -2.33
N LEU A 273 -3.37 -6.74 -2.75
CA LEU A 273 -4.18 -7.88 -2.31
C LEU A 273 -4.05 -8.15 -0.80
N ILE A 274 -2.83 -8.21 -0.28
CA ILE A 274 -2.65 -8.60 1.13
C ILE A 274 -3.12 -7.53 2.11
N TRP A 275 -2.90 -6.25 1.79
CA TRP A 275 -3.40 -5.14 2.60
C TRP A 275 -4.93 -5.03 2.53
N GLY A 276 -5.52 -5.26 1.35
CA GLY A 276 -6.97 -5.32 1.25
C GLY A 276 -7.56 -6.53 2.00
N TYR A 277 -6.91 -7.70 1.97
CA TYR A 277 -7.32 -8.85 2.78
C TYR A 277 -7.19 -8.57 4.29
N LEU A 278 -6.10 -7.93 4.72
CA LEU A 278 -5.93 -7.45 6.09
C LEU A 278 -7.10 -6.54 6.52
N TYR A 279 -7.49 -5.59 5.66
CA TYR A 279 -8.66 -4.76 5.92
C TYR A 279 -9.96 -5.58 5.96
N LEU A 280 -10.22 -6.49 5.01
CA LEU A 280 -11.43 -7.33 5.03
C LEU A 280 -11.58 -8.09 6.36
N ARG A 281 -10.45 -8.53 6.92
CA ARG A 281 -10.39 -9.30 8.16
C ARG A 281 -10.39 -8.46 9.42
N THR A 282 -10.00 -7.20 9.38
CA THR A 282 -9.93 -6.37 10.59
C THR A 282 -10.99 -5.27 10.62
N ARG A 283 -11.48 -4.86 9.45
CA ARG A 283 -12.19 -3.60 9.23
C ARG A 283 -11.44 -2.40 9.81
N SER A 284 -10.11 -2.51 9.90
CA SER A 284 -9.24 -1.48 10.44
C SER A 284 -8.22 -1.02 9.40
N VAL A 285 -8.12 0.29 9.20
CA VAL A 285 -7.07 0.89 8.36
C VAL A 285 -5.75 1.00 9.10
N ILE A 286 -5.74 1.01 10.44
CA ILE A 286 -4.52 1.16 11.26
C ILE A 286 -3.45 0.10 10.92
N PRO A 287 -3.73 -1.22 10.97
CA PRO A 287 -2.73 -2.21 10.64
C PRO A 287 -2.27 -2.11 9.18
N CYS A 288 -3.15 -1.66 8.28
CA CYS A 288 -2.80 -1.43 6.87
C CYS A 288 -1.84 -0.24 6.71
N ILE A 289 -2.12 0.89 7.36
CA ILE A 289 -1.27 2.10 7.31
C ILE A 289 0.12 1.79 7.84
N MET A 290 0.19 1.14 9.01
CA MET A 290 1.46 0.82 9.64
C MET A 290 2.27 -0.18 8.83
N TRP A 291 1.63 -1.24 8.31
CA TRP A 291 2.34 -2.25 7.54
C TRP A 291 2.74 -1.75 6.15
N HIS A 292 1.95 -0.87 5.53
CA HIS A 292 2.32 -0.19 4.30
C HIS A 292 3.53 0.74 4.55
N ALA A 293 3.49 1.60 5.56
CA ALA A 293 4.60 2.47 5.93
C ALA A 293 5.87 1.66 6.23
N TRP A 294 5.72 0.52 6.91
CA TRP A 294 6.81 -0.40 7.18
C TRP A 294 7.42 -0.95 5.90
N ALA A 295 6.59 -1.37 4.96
CA ALA A 295 7.05 -1.92 3.67
C ALA A 295 7.76 -0.88 2.79
N LEU A 296 7.42 0.40 2.93
CA LEU A 296 8.12 1.49 2.24
C LEU A 296 9.54 1.70 2.78
N THR A 297 9.80 1.31 4.03
CA THR A 297 11.02 1.74 4.74
C THR A 297 11.94 0.61 5.15
N PHE A 298 11.39 -0.39 5.85
CA PHE A 298 12.16 -1.50 6.43
C PHE A 298 12.14 -2.75 5.54
N GLY A 299 11.80 -2.58 4.26
CA GLY A 299 11.94 -3.61 3.25
C GLY A 299 10.68 -4.40 2.97
N ARG A 300 10.88 -5.48 2.21
CA ARG A 300 9.83 -6.02 1.34
C ARG A 300 8.97 -7.07 2.04
N ILE A 301 7.65 -7.01 1.80
CA ILE A 301 6.69 -8.07 2.18
C ILE A 301 6.86 -9.31 1.28
N PHE A 302 7.43 -9.10 0.10
CA PHE A 302 7.59 -10.04 -1.01
C PHE A 302 9.00 -9.90 -1.61
N LEU A 303 9.56 -10.94 -2.21
CA LEU A 303 10.89 -10.91 -2.83
C LEU A 303 10.95 -9.98 -4.05
#